data_AF-A0A9W8NDP7-F1
#
_entry.id   AF-A0A9W8NDP7-F1
#
_cell.length_a   1.000
_cell.length_b   1.000
_cell.length_c   1.000
_cell.angle_alpha   90.00
_cell.angle_beta   90.00
_cell.angle_gamma   90.00
#
_symmetry.space_group_name_H-M   'P 1'
#
loop_
_entity.id
_entity.type
_entity.pdbx_description
1 polymer ?
#
loop_
_entity_poly.entity_id
_entity_poly.type
_entity_poly.pdbx_seq_one_letter_code
_entity_poly.pdbx_strand_id
1 'polypeptide(L)'
;MASPTSFPSFSLLPAELRLQIWRASCHRRVVEVFYDSANRRCTTTTPVPAILHTCRESRCEALRVYKKSFGTTSHEPRIYFSREIDTLYIPRPPFMGYDDSARSFVSLIRDMDCIVHLAIDYVPPSIKRPWETYNKYILIQSCPFVQEVFLVTGIMPPSEDHHVGELDLADPTRDPSSSKQLLEDVKASFYYETLDQFDLSDRDAKIEPLHLPPLILKSKIWTHP
;
A
#
# COMPACT_ATOMS: atom_id res chain seq x y z
N MET A 1 -36.40 11.00 19.02
CA MET A 1 -36.12 9.65 18.49
C MET A 1 -34.95 9.10 19.29
N ALA A 2 -35.15 8.02 20.05
CA ALA A 2 -34.11 7.44 20.89
C ALA A 2 -33.27 6.46 20.04
N SER A 3 -32.00 6.76 19.85
CA SER A 3 -31.04 5.85 19.23
C SER A 3 -30.87 4.62 20.13
N PRO A 4 -30.99 3.38 19.64
CA PRO A 4 -30.70 2.22 20.45
C PRO A 4 -29.21 2.22 20.82
N THR A 5 -28.89 2.33 22.11
CA THR A 5 -27.52 2.41 22.65
C THR A 5 -26.88 1.06 22.90
N SER A 6 -27.58 -0.05 22.66
CA SER A 6 -27.03 -1.39 22.77
C SER A 6 -27.64 -2.34 21.73
N PHE A 7 -26.82 -3.26 21.23
CA PHE A 7 -27.22 -4.38 20.38
C PHE A 7 -27.12 -5.67 21.21
N PRO A 8 -28.11 -5.96 22.08
CA PRO A 8 -28.02 -7.05 23.06
C PRO A 8 -28.03 -8.45 22.43
N SER A 9 -28.45 -8.56 21.17
CA SER A 9 -28.59 -9.84 20.47
C SER A 9 -27.25 -10.49 20.12
N PHE A 10 -26.17 -9.72 19.97
CA PHE A 10 -24.88 -10.30 19.59
C PHE A 10 -24.37 -11.27 20.65
N SER A 11 -24.45 -10.92 21.93
CA SER A 11 -24.03 -11.80 23.04
C SER A 11 -24.87 -13.05 23.21
N LEU A 12 -26.09 -13.07 22.65
CA LEU A 12 -26.98 -14.23 22.70
C LEU A 12 -26.65 -15.27 21.61
N LEU A 13 -25.81 -14.92 20.64
CA LEU A 13 -25.36 -15.85 19.62
C LEU A 13 -24.41 -16.90 20.22
N PRO A 14 -24.51 -18.18 19.78
CA PRO A 14 -23.48 -19.18 20.02
C PRO A 14 -22.08 -18.66 19.69
N ALA A 15 -21.07 -19.15 20.41
CA ALA A 15 -19.71 -18.68 20.27
C ALA A 15 -19.20 -18.82 18.82
N GLU A 16 -19.55 -19.90 18.15
CA GLU A 16 -19.17 -20.18 16.76
C GLU A 16 -19.63 -19.06 15.82
N LEU A 17 -20.88 -18.61 15.96
CA LEU A 17 -21.43 -17.54 15.13
C LEU A 17 -20.78 -16.20 15.46
N ARG A 18 -20.53 -15.89 16.75
CA ARG A 18 -19.83 -14.66 17.14
C ARG A 18 -18.43 -14.59 16.56
N LEU A 19 -17.68 -15.70 16.63
CA LEU A 19 -16.33 -15.79 16.06
C LEU A 19 -16.34 -15.68 14.53
N GLN A 20 -17.33 -16.29 13.86
CA GLN A 20 -17.51 -16.12 12.41
C GLN A 20 -17.80 -14.67 12.04
N ILE A 21 -18.67 -13.98 12.79
CA ILE A 21 -18.96 -12.56 12.57
C ILE A 21 -17.70 -11.72 12.75
N TRP A 22 -16.90 -11.97 13.80
CA TRP A 22 -15.64 -11.23 13.99
C TRP A 22 -14.67 -11.46 12.84
N ARG A 23 -14.49 -12.69 12.37
CA ARG A 23 -13.64 -12.97 11.21
C ARG A 23 -14.15 -12.25 9.95
N ALA A 24 -15.45 -12.29 9.72
CA ALA A 24 -16.08 -11.61 8.59
C ALA A 24 -16.06 -10.08 8.70
N SER A 25 -15.87 -9.52 9.90
CA SER A 25 -15.74 -8.07 10.11
C SER A 25 -14.35 -7.51 9.78
N CYS A 26 -13.36 -8.37 9.56
CA CYS A 26 -12.09 -7.95 8.97
C CYS A 26 -12.35 -7.60 7.50
N HIS A 27 -11.94 -6.41 7.07
CA HIS A 27 -12.13 -5.95 5.70
C HIS A 27 -10.80 -5.55 5.07
N ARG A 28 -10.76 -5.61 3.73
CA ARG A 28 -9.66 -5.03 2.95
C ARG A 28 -9.59 -3.54 3.20
N ARG A 29 -8.37 -3.03 3.24
CA ARG A 29 -8.06 -1.62 3.43
C ARG A 29 -6.72 -1.28 2.80
N VAL A 30 -6.54 0.01 2.54
CA VAL A 30 -5.29 0.55 2.00
C VAL A 30 -4.53 1.19 3.15
N VAL A 31 -3.40 0.60 3.49
CA VAL A 31 -2.56 1.06 4.60
C VAL A 31 -1.47 1.97 4.05
N GLU A 32 -1.65 3.28 4.27
CA GLU A 32 -0.65 4.29 3.94
C GLU A 32 0.52 4.18 4.90
N VAL A 33 1.74 3.99 4.38
CA VAL A 33 2.94 3.97 5.22
C VAL A 33 3.93 5.02 4.76
N PHE A 34 4.28 5.90 5.68
CA PHE A 34 5.29 6.94 5.52
C PHE A 34 6.52 6.57 6.34
N TYR A 35 7.71 6.84 5.80
CA TYR A 35 8.94 6.77 6.57
C TYR A 35 9.31 8.15 7.10
N ASP A 36 9.26 8.32 8.42
CA ASP A 36 9.74 9.50 9.11
C ASP A 36 11.24 9.35 9.34
N SER A 37 12.05 9.98 8.48
CA SER A 37 13.50 9.89 8.53
C SER A 37 14.10 10.55 9.78
N ALA A 38 13.47 11.61 10.28
CA ALA A 38 13.92 12.32 11.47
C ALA A 38 13.81 11.44 12.73
N ASN A 39 12.70 10.71 12.86
CA ASN A 39 12.48 9.79 13.98
C ASN A 39 12.78 8.33 13.64
N ARG A 40 13.31 8.05 12.44
CA ARG A 40 13.67 6.72 11.93
C ARG A 40 12.59 5.66 12.09
N ARG A 41 11.32 6.02 11.92
CA ARG A 41 10.16 5.15 12.17
C ARG A 41 9.13 5.21 11.05
N CYS A 42 8.36 4.14 10.91
CA CYS A 42 7.20 4.15 10.02
C CYS A 42 5.97 4.74 10.73
N THR A 43 5.21 5.55 10.02
CA THR A 43 3.95 6.16 10.47
C THR A 43 2.86 5.90 9.45
N THR A 44 1.60 6.02 9.89
CA THR A 44 0.42 5.82 9.04
C THR A 44 -0.67 6.81 9.44
N THR A 45 -1.44 7.25 8.45
CA THR A 45 -2.70 7.99 8.60
C THR A 45 -3.89 7.04 8.66
N THR A 46 -3.73 5.78 8.23
CA THR A 46 -4.78 4.78 8.23
C THR A 46 -5.19 4.44 9.67
N PRO A 47 -6.50 4.48 10.00
CA PRO A 47 -6.96 4.17 11.35
C PRO A 47 -6.64 2.72 11.75
N VAL A 48 -6.57 2.47 13.05
CA VAL A 48 -6.45 1.10 13.55
C VAL A 48 -7.76 0.35 13.27
N PRO A 49 -7.75 -0.90 12.77
CA PRO A 49 -8.97 -1.66 12.49
C PRO A 49 -9.94 -1.65 13.68
N ALA A 50 -11.19 -1.25 13.45
CA ALA A 50 -12.19 -1.07 14.50
C ALA A 50 -12.38 -2.34 15.36
N ILE A 51 -12.26 -3.51 14.74
CA ILE A 51 -12.30 -4.84 15.37
C ILE A 51 -11.27 -5.00 16.51
N LEU A 52 -10.11 -4.35 16.44
CA LEU A 52 -9.09 -4.41 17.50
C LEU A 52 -9.49 -3.64 18.77
N HIS A 53 -10.50 -2.78 18.67
CA HIS A 53 -10.96 -1.88 19.73
C HIS A 53 -12.41 -2.12 20.16
N THR A 54 -13.13 -3.05 19.54
CA THR A 54 -14.55 -3.30 19.87
C THR A 54 -14.74 -3.94 21.24
N CYS A 55 -14.15 -5.12 21.49
CA CYS A 55 -14.22 -5.83 22.76
C CYS A 55 -13.08 -6.87 22.87
N ARG A 56 -12.97 -7.55 24.02
CA ARG A 56 -11.91 -8.56 24.26
C ARG A 56 -11.95 -9.70 23.24
N GLU A 57 -13.13 -10.25 22.96
CA GLU A 57 -13.27 -11.37 22.01
C GLU A 57 -12.91 -10.94 20.58
N SER A 58 -13.44 -9.81 20.15
CA SER A 58 -13.14 -9.21 18.85
C SER A 58 -11.64 -8.95 18.68
N ARG A 59 -10.98 -8.40 19.70
CA ARG A 59 -9.53 -8.20 19.72
C ARG A 59 -8.74 -9.51 19.64
N CYS A 60 -9.18 -10.56 20.33
CA CYS A 60 -8.54 -11.87 20.26
C CYS A 60 -8.58 -12.43 18.84
N GLU A 61 -9.73 -12.36 18.16
CA GLU A 61 -9.84 -12.82 16.76
C GLU A 61 -9.08 -11.93 15.79
N ALA A 62 -9.14 -10.60 15.96
CA ALA A 62 -8.43 -9.64 15.13
C ALA A 62 -6.91 -9.85 15.15
N LEU A 63 -6.32 -10.14 16.32
CA LEU A 63 -4.88 -10.37 16.46
C LEU A 63 -4.40 -11.69 15.82
N ARG A 64 -5.32 -12.55 15.37
CA ARG A 64 -4.99 -13.72 14.52
C ARG A 64 -4.70 -13.28 13.09
N VAL A 65 -5.41 -12.27 12.61
CA VAL A 65 -5.35 -11.74 11.24
C VAL A 65 -4.32 -10.62 11.13
N TYR A 66 -4.42 -9.61 11.98
CA TYR A 66 -3.54 -8.44 11.95
C TYR A 66 -2.31 -8.61 12.85
N LYS A 67 -1.13 -8.38 12.28
CA LYS A 67 0.14 -8.32 13.02
C LYS A 67 0.66 -6.89 13.01
N LYS A 68 1.48 -6.53 14.01
CA LYS A 68 2.21 -5.28 13.93
C LYS A 68 3.35 -5.47 12.95
N SER A 69 3.42 -4.63 11.94
CA SER A 69 4.45 -4.65 10.89
C SER A 69 5.11 -3.28 10.74
N PHE A 70 6.10 -3.24 9.84
CA PHE A 70 6.86 -2.05 9.44
C PHE A 70 7.71 -1.51 10.58
N GLY A 71 8.36 -2.42 11.31
CA GLY A 71 9.41 -2.07 12.26
C GLY A 71 10.68 -1.65 11.54
N THR A 72 11.45 -0.77 12.15
CA THR A 72 12.76 -0.35 11.63
C THR A 72 13.89 -0.95 12.46
N THR A 73 15.13 -0.75 12.04
CA THR A 73 16.30 -1.17 12.84
C THR A 73 16.35 -0.54 14.23
N SER A 74 15.72 0.62 14.43
CA SER A 74 15.72 1.37 15.68
C SER A 74 14.38 1.34 16.43
N HIS A 75 13.30 0.86 15.81
CA HIS A 75 11.96 0.92 16.40
C HIS A 75 11.14 -0.35 16.10
N GLU A 76 10.49 -0.87 17.15
CA GLU A 76 9.51 -1.95 17.03
C GLU A 76 8.34 -1.59 16.10
N PRO A 77 7.75 -2.57 15.39
CA PRO A 77 6.60 -2.36 14.53
C PRO A 77 5.37 -1.88 15.32
N ARG A 78 4.61 -0.95 14.73
CA ARG A 78 3.43 -0.32 15.40
C ARG A 78 2.16 -0.32 14.56
N ILE A 79 2.27 -0.53 13.26
CA ILE A 79 1.16 -0.47 12.33
C ILE A 79 0.56 -1.87 12.24
N TYR A 80 -0.73 -2.01 12.57
CA TYR A 80 -1.41 -3.29 12.33
C TYR A 80 -1.56 -3.48 10.83
N PHE A 81 -1.15 -4.63 10.32
CA PHE A 81 -1.19 -4.97 8.91
C PHE A 81 -1.54 -6.45 8.78
N SER A 82 -2.40 -6.78 7.82
CA SER A 82 -2.68 -8.17 7.46
C SER A 82 -2.17 -8.46 6.05
N ARG A 83 -1.25 -9.40 5.94
CA ARG A 83 -0.68 -9.86 4.66
C ARG A 83 -1.75 -10.31 3.66
N GLU A 84 -2.83 -10.91 4.16
CA GLU A 84 -3.84 -11.57 3.32
C GLU A 84 -4.88 -10.61 2.74
N ILE A 85 -5.14 -9.48 3.42
CA ILE A 85 -6.25 -8.59 3.07
C ILE A 85 -5.84 -7.13 2.91
N ASP A 86 -4.73 -6.68 3.48
CA ASP A 86 -4.33 -5.27 3.40
C ASP A 86 -3.48 -5.03 2.15
N THR A 87 -3.66 -3.85 1.55
CA THR A 87 -2.77 -3.33 0.51
C THR A 87 -1.82 -2.32 1.14
N LEU A 88 -0.51 -2.52 1.00
CA LEU A 88 0.47 -1.52 1.39
C LEU A 88 0.48 -0.41 0.35
N TYR A 89 0.23 0.83 0.74
CA TYR A 89 0.36 1.98 -0.14
C TYR A 89 1.54 2.86 0.30
N ILE A 90 2.47 3.07 -0.63
CA ILE A 90 3.61 3.98 -0.47
C ILE A 90 3.32 5.25 -1.26
N PRO A 91 2.88 6.34 -0.61
CA PRO A 91 2.58 7.59 -1.28
C PRO A 91 3.86 8.28 -1.75
N ARG A 92 3.78 8.99 -2.87
CA ARG A 92 4.88 9.77 -3.42
C ARG A 92 5.20 10.96 -2.51
N PRO A 93 6.44 11.07 -1.98
CA PRO A 93 6.87 12.26 -1.27
C PRO A 93 6.73 13.54 -2.13
N PRO A 94 6.18 14.65 -1.60
CA PRO A 94 5.83 15.82 -2.40
C PRO A 94 7.05 16.52 -3.00
N PHE A 95 8.13 16.67 -2.23
CA PHE A 95 9.29 17.46 -2.64
C PHE A 95 10.30 16.65 -3.47
N MET A 96 10.61 15.43 -3.02
CA MET A 96 11.68 14.63 -3.60
C MET A 96 11.20 13.51 -4.54
N GLY A 97 9.88 13.29 -4.63
CA GLY A 97 9.34 12.11 -5.30
C GLY A 97 9.79 10.83 -4.60
N TYR A 98 9.80 9.70 -5.32
CA TYR A 98 10.41 8.46 -4.82
C TYR A 98 11.94 8.55 -4.85
N ASP A 99 12.55 9.47 -4.10
CA ASP A 99 14.00 9.59 -3.94
C ASP A 99 14.61 8.44 -3.11
N ASP A 100 15.85 8.59 -2.66
CA ASP A 100 16.55 7.61 -1.81
C ASP A 100 15.81 7.25 -0.52
N SER A 101 14.77 8.00 -0.12
CA SER A 101 13.88 7.60 0.99
C SER A 101 13.10 6.32 0.69
N ALA A 102 12.80 5.98 -0.58
CA ALA A 102 12.20 4.70 -0.95
C ALA A 102 13.20 3.54 -0.81
N ARG A 103 14.49 3.77 -1.13
CA ARG A 103 15.57 2.80 -0.80
C ARG A 103 15.79 2.71 0.71
N SER A 104 15.62 3.81 1.43
CA SER A 104 15.66 3.82 2.89
C SER A 104 14.50 3.01 3.47
N PHE A 105 13.29 3.11 2.92
CA PHE A 105 12.15 2.27 3.31
C PHE A 105 12.48 0.78 3.13
N VAL A 106 12.94 0.40 1.94
CA VAL A 106 13.36 -0.98 1.62
C VAL A 106 14.47 -1.49 2.54
N SER A 107 15.51 -0.68 2.77
CA SER A 107 16.68 -1.11 3.54
C SER A 107 16.46 -1.12 5.05
N LEU A 108 15.47 -0.37 5.54
CA LEU A 108 15.24 -0.21 6.98
C LEU A 108 14.10 -1.06 7.51
N ILE A 109 13.17 -1.50 6.65
CA ILE A 109 12.01 -2.30 7.05
C ILE A 109 12.33 -3.78 6.98
N ARG A 110 11.97 -4.49 8.05
CA ARG A 110 12.25 -5.92 8.22
C ARG A 110 11.18 -6.82 7.61
N ASP A 111 9.95 -6.34 7.49
CA ASP A 111 8.77 -7.16 7.22
C ASP A 111 8.33 -7.09 5.74
N MET A 112 9.27 -7.04 4.80
CA MET A 112 8.96 -6.92 3.36
C MET A 112 8.26 -8.17 2.82
N ASP A 113 8.45 -9.31 3.48
CA ASP A 113 7.80 -10.58 3.16
C ASP A 113 6.31 -10.60 3.49
N CYS A 114 5.81 -9.67 4.32
CA CYS A 114 4.38 -9.58 4.61
C CYS A 114 3.59 -8.86 3.51
N ILE A 115 4.24 -8.35 2.47
CA ILE A 115 3.62 -7.55 1.41
C ILE A 115 3.21 -8.46 0.25
N VAL A 116 1.90 -8.59 0.01
CA VAL A 116 1.33 -9.32 -1.14
C VAL A 116 0.71 -8.36 -2.16
N HIS A 117 0.08 -7.29 -1.70
CA HIS A 117 -0.49 -6.24 -2.53
C HIS A 117 0.23 -4.91 -2.25
N LEU A 118 0.84 -4.34 -3.28
CA LEU A 118 1.57 -3.07 -3.19
C LEU A 118 0.84 -2.02 -4.03
N ALA A 119 0.72 -0.81 -3.53
CA ALA A 119 0.22 0.35 -4.27
C ALA A 119 1.28 1.46 -4.26
N ILE A 120 1.46 2.11 -5.41
CA ILE A 120 2.34 3.25 -5.61
C ILE A 120 1.70 4.22 -6.60
N ASP A 121 1.98 5.52 -6.48
CA ASP A 121 1.44 6.51 -7.40
C ASP A 121 2.00 6.33 -8.83
N TYR A 122 1.12 6.35 -9.81
CA TYR A 122 1.49 6.63 -11.19
C TYR A 122 1.89 8.10 -11.32
N VAL A 123 3.06 8.35 -11.92
CA VAL A 123 3.61 9.70 -12.07
C VAL A 123 3.80 9.99 -13.55
N PRO A 124 3.10 10.99 -14.12
CA PRO A 124 3.25 11.36 -15.52
C PRO A 124 4.68 11.71 -15.89
N PRO A 125 5.17 11.34 -17.09
CA PRO A 125 6.52 11.69 -17.55
C PRO A 125 6.86 13.18 -17.45
N SER A 126 5.88 14.07 -17.60
CA SER A 126 6.06 15.52 -17.53
C SER A 126 6.49 16.04 -16.16
N ILE A 127 6.20 15.31 -15.08
CA ILE A 127 6.55 15.71 -13.69
C ILE A 127 7.44 14.69 -12.98
N LYS A 128 7.65 13.51 -13.58
CA LYS A 128 8.44 12.42 -13.03
C LYS A 128 9.90 12.82 -12.92
N ARG A 129 10.50 12.63 -11.74
CA ARG A 129 11.95 12.84 -11.56
C ARG A 129 12.74 11.68 -12.18
N PRO A 130 13.99 11.91 -12.64
CA PRO A 130 14.78 10.89 -13.35
C PRO A 130 14.99 9.57 -12.58
N TRP A 131 15.03 9.62 -11.25
CA TRP A 131 15.28 8.44 -10.40
C TRP A 131 14.04 7.63 -10.03
N GLU A 132 12.83 8.17 -10.23
CA GLU A 132 11.60 7.58 -9.66
C GLU A 132 11.30 6.19 -10.22
N THR A 133 11.53 5.97 -11.52
CA THR A 133 11.23 4.66 -12.14
C THR A 133 12.10 3.55 -11.58
N TYR A 134 13.41 3.79 -11.48
CA TYR A 134 14.34 2.84 -10.89
C TYR A 134 14.03 2.60 -9.41
N ASN A 135 13.74 3.65 -8.64
CA ASN A 135 13.45 3.49 -7.21
C ASN A 135 12.14 2.73 -6.97
N LYS A 136 11.12 2.95 -7.81
CA LYS A 136 9.90 2.12 -7.81
C LYS A 136 10.21 0.67 -8.17
N TYR A 137 11.06 0.43 -9.17
CA TYR A 137 11.48 -0.92 -9.54
C TYR A 137 12.16 -1.63 -8.37
N ILE A 138 13.13 -1.00 -7.72
CA ILE A 138 13.79 -1.56 -6.53
C ILE A 138 12.80 -1.85 -5.40
N LEU A 139 11.87 -0.94 -5.12
CA LEU A 139 10.81 -1.17 -4.14
C LEU A 139 9.98 -2.41 -4.48
N ILE A 140 9.54 -2.56 -5.73
CA ILE A 140 8.77 -3.71 -6.19
C ILE A 140 9.58 -5.01 -6.02
N GLN A 141 10.84 -5.03 -6.45
CA GLN A 141 11.70 -6.21 -6.34
C GLN A 141 12.03 -6.59 -4.90
N SER A 142 11.97 -5.63 -3.98
CA SER A 142 12.26 -5.86 -2.56
C SER A 142 11.11 -6.54 -1.81
N CYS A 143 9.94 -6.67 -2.44
CA CYS A 143 8.79 -7.38 -1.89
C CYS A 143 8.74 -8.80 -2.49
N PRO A 144 9.33 -9.83 -1.86
CA PRO A 144 9.52 -11.14 -2.49
C PRO A 144 8.23 -11.90 -2.80
N PHE A 145 7.11 -11.51 -2.21
CA PHE A 145 5.81 -12.17 -2.35
C PHE A 145 4.72 -11.28 -2.95
N VAL A 146 5.10 -10.13 -3.53
CA VAL A 146 4.14 -9.24 -4.17
C VAL A 146 3.53 -9.93 -5.39
N GLN A 147 2.20 -10.03 -5.41
CA GLN A 147 1.46 -10.65 -6.50
C GLN A 147 0.95 -9.61 -7.50
N GLU A 148 0.63 -8.41 -7.00
CA GLU A 148 0.05 -7.34 -7.80
C GLU A 148 0.57 -5.99 -7.32
N VAL A 149 0.79 -5.07 -8.27
CA VAL A 149 1.16 -3.68 -7.99
C VAL A 149 0.10 -2.75 -8.56
N PHE A 150 -0.58 -2.02 -7.67
CA PHE A 150 -1.55 -0.99 -8.04
C PHE A 150 -0.85 0.33 -8.36
N LEU A 151 -0.95 0.77 -9.60
CA LEU A 151 -0.54 2.08 -10.06
C LEU A 151 -1.69 3.07 -9.82
N VAL A 152 -1.54 3.86 -8.76
CA VAL A 152 -2.56 4.78 -8.27
C VAL A 152 -2.52 6.07 -9.08
N THR A 153 -3.58 6.31 -9.84
CA THR A 153 -3.79 7.50 -10.65
C THR A 153 -4.54 8.58 -9.87
N GLY A 154 -4.47 9.82 -10.36
CA GLY A 154 -5.14 10.94 -9.71
C GLY A 154 -4.31 11.57 -8.60
N ILE A 155 -3.01 11.82 -8.86
CA ILE A 155 -2.22 12.77 -8.07
C ILE A 155 -2.94 14.12 -8.20
N MET A 156 -3.87 14.39 -7.30
CA MET A 156 -4.30 15.76 -7.05
C MET A 156 -3.06 16.49 -6.53
N PRO A 157 -2.81 17.74 -6.94
CA PRO A 157 -1.89 18.58 -6.17
C PRO A 157 -2.33 18.51 -4.70
N PRO A 158 -1.41 18.65 -3.72
CA PRO A 158 -1.80 18.71 -2.32
C PRO A 158 -2.72 19.92 -2.13
N SER A 159 -4.02 19.74 -2.32
CA SER A 159 -5.01 20.63 -1.77
C SER A 159 -4.92 20.44 -0.27
N GLU A 160 -4.95 21.53 0.47
CA GLU A 160 -5.01 21.55 1.95
C GLU A 160 -6.32 20.92 2.49
N ASP A 161 -7.07 20.23 1.65
CA ASP A 161 -8.26 19.49 2.02
C ASP A 161 -7.84 18.24 2.78
N HIS A 162 -8.04 18.31 4.08
CA HIS A 162 -7.98 17.16 4.95
C HIS A 162 -9.10 16.21 4.50
N HIS A 163 -8.76 15.21 3.68
CA HIS A 163 -9.74 14.23 3.26
C HIS A 163 -10.28 13.51 4.51
N VAL A 164 -11.57 13.71 4.79
CA VAL A 164 -12.29 13.05 5.87
C VAL A 164 -12.70 11.67 5.36
N GLY A 165 -11.97 10.62 5.73
CA GLY A 165 -12.30 9.26 5.30
C GLY A 165 -11.15 8.26 5.35
N GLU A 166 -11.46 6.98 5.15
CA GLU A 166 -10.45 5.94 4.91
C GLU A 166 -10.12 5.90 3.41
N LEU A 167 -8.82 5.80 3.09
CA LEU A 167 -8.37 5.65 1.72
C LEU A 167 -8.76 4.26 1.19
N ASP A 168 -9.32 4.23 -0.02
CA ASP A 168 -9.54 3.00 -0.78
C ASP A 168 -9.13 3.18 -2.26
N LEU A 169 -9.00 2.07 -2.97
CA LEU A 169 -8.59 2.01 -4.37
C LEU A 169 -9.72 1.42 -5.23
N ALA A 170 -10.27 2.24 -6.12
CA ALA A 170 -11.28 1.84 -7.08
C ALA A 170 -10.68 1.65 -8.48
N ASP A 171 -11.42 0.97 -9.36
CA ASP A 171 -11.08 0.96 -10.77
C ASP A 171 -11.14 2.38 -11.34
N PRO A 172 -10.21 2.75 -12.24
CA PRO A 172 -10.19 4.10 -12.79
C PRO A 172 -11.43 4.34 -13.65
N THR A 173 -12.00 5.54 -13.54
CA THR A 173 -13.13 6.01 -14.36
C THR A 173 -12.77 6.25 -15.82
N ARG A 174 -11.50 6.08 -16.19
CA ARG A 174 -11.00 6.25 -17.56
C ARG A 174 -11.56 5.15 -18.47
N ASP A 175 -11.57 5.43 -19.77
CA ASP A 175 -11.95 4.41 -20.73
C ASP A 175 -10.93 3.24 -20.72
N PRO A 176 -11.38 2.00 -21.00
CA PRO A 176 -10.51 0.82 -20.92
C PRO A 176 -9.32 0.86 -21.89
N SER A 177 -9.49 1.45 -23.08
CA SER A 177 -8.45 1.51 -24.12
C SER A 177 -7.31 2.44 -23.70
N SER A 178 -7.62 3.64 -23.22
CA SER A 178 -6.64 4.59 -22.69
C SER A 178 -5.95 4.05 -21.45
N SER A 179 -6.67 3.34 -20.59
CA SER A 179 -6.09 2.68 -19.41
C SER A 179 -5.09 1.61 -19.81
N LYS A 180 -5.42 0.79 -20.82
CA LYS A 180 -4.51 -0.22 -21.37
C LYS A 180 -3.28 0.42 -22.00
N GLN A 181 -3.44 1.45 -22.83
CA GLN A 181 -2.32 2.13 -23.48
C GLN A 181 -1.37 2.73 -22.44
N LEU A 182 -1.92 3.41 -21.42
CA LEU A 182 -1.13 3.95 -20.32
C LEU A 182 -0.29 2.87 -19.61
N LEU A 183 -0.89 1.71 -19.37
CA LEU A 183 -0.20 0.61 -18.71
C LEU A 183 0.97 0.08 -19.55
N GLU A 184 0.78 -0.05 -20.86
CA GLU A 184 1.85 -0.44 -21.79
C GLU A 184 2.96 0.61 -21.84
N ASP A 185 2.61 1.90 -21.87
CA ASP A 185 3.59 3.00 -21.84
C ASP A 185 4.40 2.97 -20.54
N VAL A 186 3.77 2.68 -19.40
CA VAL A 186 4.46 2.53 -18.11
C VAL A 186 5.40 1.34 -18.13
N LYS A 187 4.96 0.16 -18.59
CA LYS A 187 5.83 -1.02 -18.68
C LYS A 187 7.05 -0.76 -19.57
N ALA A 188 6.84 -0.12 -20.72
CA ALA A 188 7.93 0.27 -21.61
C ALA A 188 8.91 1.24 -20.91
N SER A 189 8.38 2.26 -20.22
CA SER A 189 9.18 3.21 -19.44
C SER A 189 10.01 2.51 -18.35
N PHE A 190 9.44 1.54 -17.63
CA PHE A 190 10.20 0.74 -16.66
C PHE A 190 11.34 -0.02 -17.34
N TYR A 191 11.07 -0.69 -18.45
CA TYR A 191 12.10 -1.44 -19.19
C TYR A 191 13.24 -0.53 -19.63
N TYR A 192 12.97 0.55 -20.37
CA TYR A 192 14.03 1.41 -20.91
C TYR A 192 14.80 2.18 -19.83
N GLU A 193 14.11 2.73 -18.83
CA GLU A 193 14.75 3.58 -17.81
C GLU A 193 15.52 2.77 -16.75
N THR A 194 15.13 1.51 -16.51
CA THR A 194 15.94 0.64 -15.65
C THR A 194 17.16 0.09 -16.39
N LEU A 195 17.02 -0.26 -17.67
CA LEU A 195 18.15 -0.73 -18.47
C LEU A 195 19.22 0.34 -18.69
N ASP A 196 18.85 1.59 -18.95
CA ASP A 196 19.81 2.69 -19.06
C ASP A 196 20.66 2.84 -17.78
N GLN A 197 20.08 2.56 -16.61
CA GLN A 197 20.83 2.54 -15.35
C GLN A 197 21.72 1.30 -15.17
N PHE A 198 21.38 0.16 -15.81
CA PHE A 198 22.22 -1.05 -15.79
C PHE A 198 23.32 -1.05 -16.87
N ASP A 199 23.09 -0.46 -18.04
CA ASP A 199 24.03 -0.39 -19.18
C ASP A 199 25.23 0.55 -18.90
N LEU A 200 25.15 1.38 -17.87
CA LEU A 200 26.32 2.06 -17.30
C LEU A 200 27.27 1.12 -16.55
N SER A 201 26.89 -0.15 -16.30
CA SER A 201 27.66 -1.09 -15.47
C SER A 201 28.17 -2.35 -16.16
N ASP A 202 27.56 -2.85 -17.25
CA ASP A 202 28.11 -4.01 -17.99
C ASP A 202 27.52 -4.16 -19.41
N ARG A 203 28.36 -4.07 -20.45
CA ARG A 203 27.91 -4.00 -21.87
C ARG A 203 27.62 -5.35 -22.53
N ASP A 204 27.86 -6.48 -21.84
CA ASP A 204 27.76 -7.83 -22.44
C ASP A 204 26.80 -8.79 -21.69
N ALA A 205 26.04 -8.31 -20.71
CA ALA A 205 25.05 -9.14 -20.02
C ALA A 205 23.80 -9.33 -20.90
N LYS A 206 23.44 -10.57 -21.23
CA LYS A 206 22.12 -10.89 -21.80
C LYS A 206 21.05 -10.40 -20.83
N ILE A 207 20.33 -9.35 -21.23
CA ILE A 207 19.27 -8.75 -20.43
C ILE A 207 18.12 -9.76 -20.29
N GLU A 208 17.98 -10.37 -19.12
CA GLU A 208 16.76 -11.10 -18.78
C GLU A 208 15.57 -10.12 -18.77
N PRO A 209 14.39 -10.53 -19.25
CA PRO A 209 13.22 -9.66 -19.25
C PRO A 209 12.92 -9.18 -17.83
N LEU A 210 12.64 -7.88 -17.68
CA LEU A 210 12.29 -7.28 -16.39
C LEU A 210 11.11 -8.06 -15.77
N HIS A 211 11.36 -8.81 -14.70
CA HIS A 211 10.33 -9.56 -13.99
C HIS A 211 9.51 -8.61 -13.11
N LEU A 212 8.53 -7.93 -13.70
CA LEU A 212 7.55 -7.14 -12.97
C LEU A 212 6.31 -8.00 -12.67
N PRO A 213 5.76 -7.92 -11.44
CA PRO A 213 4.42 -8.41 -11.15
C PRO A 213 3.38 -7.68 -12.03
N PRO A 214 2.18 -8.26 -12.18
CA PRO A 214 1.02 -7.57 -12.76
C PRO A 214 0.87 -6.14 -12.24
N LEU A 215 0.98 -5.17 -13.14
CA LEU A 215 0.67 -3.77 -12.88
C LEU A 215 -0.81 -3.53 -13.16
N ILE A 216 -1.53 -2.92 -12.23
CA ILE A 216 -2.98 -2.69 -12.33
C ILE A 216 -3.25 -1.21 -12.03
N LEU A 217 -3.97 -0.51 -12.91
CA LEU A 217 -4.33 0.88 -12.66
C LEU A 217 -5.48 0.97 -11.64
N LYS A 218 -5.37 1.89 -10.70
CA LYS A 218 -6.41 2.23 -9.71
C LYS A 218 -6.54 3.74 -9.57
N SER A 219 -7.66 4.19 -9.03
CA SER A 219 -7.87 5.58 -8.61
C SER A 219 -8.05 5.65 -7.10
N LYS A 220 -7.53 6.71 -6.47
CA LYS A 220 -7.84 7.00 -5.06
C LYS A 220 -9.30 7.35 -4.91
N ILE A 221 -9.95 6.76 -3.93
CA ILE A 221 -11.25 7.17 -3.42
C ILE A 221 -11.17 7.30 -1.90
N TRP A 222 -12.02 8.14 -1.33
CA TRP A 222 -12.11 8.32 0.12
C TRP A 222 -13.52 7.93 0.55
N THR A 223 -13.62 7.00 1.48
CA THR A 223 -14.91 6.60 2.04
C THR A 223 -15.34 7.60 3.10
N HIS A 224 -16.62 8.00 3.11
CA HIS A 224 -17.15 8.82 4.19
C HIS A 224 -17.24 8.00 5.49
N PRO A 225 -17.01 8.60 6.67
CA PRO A 225 -17.14 7.93 7.97
C PRO A 225 -18.57 7.48 8.26
#